data_AF-A0A0R3PUF9-F1
#
_entry.id   AF-A0A0R3PUF9-F1
#
_cell.length_a   1.000
_cell.length_b   1.000
_cell.length_c   1.000
_cell.angle_alpha   90.00
_cell.angle_beta   90.00
_cell.angle_gamma   90.00
#
_symmetry.space_group_name_H-M   'P 1'
#
loop_
_entity.id
_entity.type
_entity.pdbx_description
1 polymer ?
#
loop_
_entity_poly.entity_id
_entity_poly.type
_entity_poly.pdbx_seq_one_letter_code
_entity_poly.pdbx_strand_id
1 'polypeptide(L)'
;MDCKTTVSGLLLKTKHFWFWFELRYCRYEQVEPLYKMWCDYFRGLIGDREQVLDERLLKADYHGALVLVAEAHSISMIGIVGIIVLETRQTFQLITKQDKYVVIPKRGTALQFVLYGRIFTLFGDAMRYKPSLRGKKHRLRVALPFFIR
;
A
#
# COMPACT_ATOMS: atom_id res chain seq x y z
N MET A 1 -14.26 -35.22 35.41
CA MET A 1 -13.30 -34.26 36.02
C MET A 1 -12.97 -33.23 34.97
N ASP A 2 -13.77 -32.17 34.94
CA ASP A 2 -13.62 -31.03 34.04
C ASP A 2 -12.45 -30.15 34.51
N CYS A 3 -11.57 -29.77 33.58
CA CYS A 3 -10.63 -28.69 33.80
C CYS A 3 -10.83 -27.64 32.71
N LYS A 4 -11.79 -26.74 32.95
CA LYS A 4 -11.93 -25.47 32.23
C LYS A 4 -11.17 -24.40 33.04
N THR A 5 -9.97 -24.05 32.60
CA THR A 5 -9.30 -22.81 33.05
C THR A 5 -8.57 -22.16 31.88
N THR A 6 -9.25 -21.18 31.28
CA THR A 6 -8.73 -19.89 30.79
C THR A 6 -7.46 -19.88 29.93
N VAL A 7 -7.66 -19.84 28.60
CA VAL A 7 -6.68 -19.28 27.63
C VAL A 7 -7.36 -18.28 26.70
N SER A 8 -7.83 -17.17 27.28
CA SER A 8 -8.43 -16.03 26.57
C SER A 8 -7.42 -14.95 26.16
N GLY A 9 -6.14 -15.30 25.95
CA GLY A 9 -5.06 -14.34 25.67
C GLY A 9 -4.27 -14.53 24.36
N LEU A 10 -4.44 -15.64 23.63
CA LEU A 10 -3.55 -16.01 22.52
C LEU A 10 -4.19 -15.97 21.11
N LEU A 11 -5.38 -15.40 20.96
CA LEU A 11 -6.18 -15.50 19.71
C LEU A 11 -6.07 -14.28 18.76
N LEU A 12 -5.31 -13.24 19.11
CA LEU A 12 -5.16 -12.04 18.26
C LEU A 12 -3.89 -12.04 17.39
N LYS A 13 -2.89 -12.90 17.68
CA LYS A 13 -1.67 -12.99 16.87
C LYS A 13 -1.77 -13.97 15.69
N THR A 14 -2.77 -14.84 15.68
CA THR A 14 -2.91 -15.88 14.66
C THR A 14 -3.51 -15.32 13.36
N LYS A 15 -4.57 -14.52 13.41
CA LYS A 15 -5.29 -14.05 12.19
C LYS A 15 -4.40 -13.34 11.15
N HIS A 16 -3.44 -12.54 11.61
CA HIS A 16 -2.54 -11.79 10.72
C HIS A 16 -1.51 -12.70 10.01
N PHE A 17 -1.10 -13.81 10.65
CA PHE A 17 -0.19 -14.78 10.06
C PHE A 17 -0.88 -15.64 9.01
N TRP A 18 -2.11 -16.10 9.28
CA TRP A 18 -2.92 -16.87 8.33
C TRP A 18 -3.24 -16.06 7.06
N PHE A 19 -3.58 -14.77 7.20
CA PHE A 19 -3.85 -13.90 6.05
C PHE A 19 -2.63 -13.76 5.11
N TRP A 20 -1.41 -13.67 5.65
CA TRP A 20 -0.18 -13.61 4.84
C TRP A 20 0.14 -14.93 4.14
N PHE A 21 -0.16 -16.07 4.77
CA PHE A 21 0.03 -17.37 4.17
C PHE A 21 -0.92 -17.58 2.97
N GLU A 22 -2.17 -17.13 3.09
CA GLU A 22 -3.20 -17.28 2.06
C GLU A 22 -2.92 -16.46 0.80
N LEU A 23 -2.36 -15.25 0.94
CA LEU A 23 -1.97 -14.43 -0.21
C LEU A 23 -0.91 -15.07 -1.11
N ARG A 24 -0.09 -16.00 -0.59
CA ARG A 24 0.93 -16.69 -1.40
C ARG A 24 0.33 -17.68 -2.40
N TYR A 25 -0.90 -18.12 -2.18
CA TYR A 25 -1.63 -19.05 -3.04
C TYR A 25 -2.74 -18.36 -3.84
N CYS A 26 -2.85 -17.04 -3.72
CA CYS A 26 -3.85 -16.25 -4.42
C CYS A 26 -3.49 -16.12 -5.90
N ARG A 27 -4.45 -16.44 -6.77
CA ARG A 27 -4.33 -16.26 -8.22
C ARG A 27 -4.71 -14.84 -8.62
N TYR A 28 -4.11 -14.36 -9.70
CA TYR A 28 -4.34 -13.03 -10.25
C TYR A 28 -5.83 -12.78 -10.54
N GLU A 29 -6.51 -13.79 -11.10
CA GLU A 29 -7.94 -13.72 -11.42
C GLU A 29 -8.81 -13.41 -10.18
N GLN A 30 -8.41 -13.89 -9.00
CA GLN A 30 -9.16 -13.65 -7.76
C GLN A 30 -9.06 -12.21 -7.28
N VAL A 31 -8.00 -11.49 -7.65
CA VAL A 31 -7.75 -10.09 -7.24
C VAL A 31 -8.09 -9.09 -8.34
N GLU A 32 -8.36 -9.54 -9.55
CA GLU A 32 -8.78 -8.66 -10.65
C GLU A 32 -10.05 -7.84 -10.35
N PRO A 33 -11.09 -8.37 -9.66
CA PRO A 33 -12.23 -7.57 -9.22
C PRO A 33 -11.84 -6.40 -8.31
N LEU A 34 -10.80 -6.57 -7.49
CA LEU A 34 -10.29 -5.52 -6.61
C LEU A 34 -9.72 -4.35 -7.42
N TYR A 35 -9.03 -4.64 -8.54
CA TYR A 35 -8.55 -3.61 -9.45
C TYR A 35 -9.69 -2.81 -10.09
N LYS A 36 -10.76 -3.48 -10.52
CA LYS A 36 -11.94 -2.81 -11.09
C LYS A 36 -12.56 -1.84 -10.08
N MET A 37 -12.78 -2.28 -8.85
CA MET A 37 -13.28 -1.42 -7.76
C MET A 37 -12.34 -0.26 -7.47
N TRP A 38 -11.03 -0.50 -7.47
CA TRP A 38 -10.05 0.54 -7.23
C TRP A 38 -10.03 1.61 -8.33
N CYS A 39 -10.20 1.23 -9.60
CA CYS A 39 -10.34 2.18 -10.71
C CYS A 39 -11.52 3.13 -10.54
N ASP A 40 -12.66 2.62 -10.05
CA ASP A 40 -13.86 3.43 -9.81
C ASP A 40 -13.68 4.35 -8.60
N TYR A 41 -13.10 3.82 -7.51
CA TYR A 41 -12.72 4.61 -6.34
C TYR A 41 -11.77 5.76 -6.71
N PHE A 42 -10.68 5.43 -7.41
CA PHE A 42 -9.65 6.41 -7.74
C PHE A 42 -10.19 7.46 -8.70
N ARG A 43 -11.06 7.08 -9.66
CA ARG A 43 -11.80 8.02 -10.53
C ARG A 43 -12.60 9.03 -9.71
N GLY A 44 -13.35 8.56 -8.72
CA GLY A 44 -14.11 9.44 -7.82
C GLY A 44 -13.22 10.38 -7.00
N LEU A 45 -11.99 9.96 -6.70
CA LEU A 45 -11.03 10.75 -5.93
C LEU A 45 -10.41 11.90 -6.73
N ILE A 46 -9.97 11.63 -7.97
CA ILE A 46 -9.39 12.65 -8.85
C ILE A 46 -10.45 13.60 -9.41
N GLY A 47 -11.68 13.12 -9.61
CA GLY A 47 -12.72 13.86 -10.31
C GLY A 47 -12.35 14.19 -11.76
N ASP A 48 -13.17 15.00 -12.42
CA ASP A 48 -13.03 15.36 -13.84
C ASP A 48 -12.12 16.58 -14.08
N ARG A 49 -11.54 17.15 -13.01
CA ARG A 49 -10.83 18.44 -13.08
C ARG A 49 -9.33 18.24 -13.20
N GLU A 50 -8.69 19.01 -14.08
CA GLU A 50 -7.23 19.17 -14.21
C GLU A 50 -6.55 19.86 -13.01
N GLN A 51 -7.17 19.81 -11.82
CA GLN A 51 -6.61 20.50 -10.67
C GLN A 51 -5.39 19.76 -10.11
N VAL A 52 -4.46 20.59 -9.64
CA VAL A 52 -3.22 20.25 -8.92
C VAL A 52 -3.41 19.00 -8.07
N LEU A 53 -2.48 18.05 -8.22
CA LEU A 53 -2.42 16.81 -7.43
C LEU A 53 -2.69 17.11 -5.95
N ASP A 54 -3.86 16.69 -5.49
CA ASP A 54 -4.41 17.05 -4.20
C ASP A 54 -3.73 16.24 -3.07
N GLU A 55 -3.62 16.80 -1.86
CA GLU A 55 -3.23 16.08 -0.64
C GLU A 55 -4.07 14.82 -0.41
N ARG A 56 -5.28 14.76 -0.97
CA ARG A 56 -6.13 13.55 -1.03
C ARG A 56 -5.40 12.34 -1.62
N LEU A 57 -4.53 12.52 -2.62
CA LEU A 57 -3.76 11.42 -3.23
C LEU A 57 -2.72 10.84 -2.27
N LEU A 58 -2.13 11.68 -1.41
CA LEU A 58 -1.21 11.20 -0.38
C LEU A 58 -1.94 10.31 0.65
N LYS A 59 -3.23 10.51 0.84
CA LYS A 59 -4.07 9.77 1.78
C LYS A 59 -4.86 8.63 1.12
N ALA A 60 -4.77 8.50 -0.20
CA ALA A 60 -5.52 7.51 -0.95
C ALA A 60 -5.11 6.08 -0.55
N ASP A 61 -6.06 5.17 -0.72
CA ASP A 61 -5.76 3.75 -0.67
C ASP A 61 -5.24 3.29 -2.02
N TYR A 62 -4.18 2.48 -1.99
CA TYR A 62 -3.53 1.92 -3.17
C TYR A 62 -3.66 0.40 -3.24
N HIS A 63 -4.37 -0.23 -2.31
CA HIS A 63 -4.77 -1.63 -2.48
C HIS A 63 -5.68 -1.76 -3.71
N GLY A 64 -5.44 -2.74 -4.56
CA GLY A 64 -6.12 -2.91 -5.84
C GLY A 64 -5.47 -2.18 -7.01
N ALA A 65 -4.52 -1.27 -6.79
CA ALA A 65 -3.85 -0.60 -7.89
C ALA A 65 -3.00 -1.59 -8.71
N LEU A 66 -3.20 -1.60 -10.03
CA LEU A 66 -2.30 -2.28 -10.97
C LEU A 66 -1.10 -1.37 -11.23
N VAL A 67 0.08 -1.81 -10.80
CA VAL A 67 1.30 -1.01 -10.80
C VAL A 67 2.46 -1.69 -11.50
N LEU A 68 3.37 -0.89 -12.03
CA LEU A 68 4.69 -1.23 -12.54
C LEU A 68 5.74 -0.74 -11.54
N VAL A 69 6.73 -1.57 -11.22
CA VAL A 69 7.95 -1.12 -10.53
C VAL A 69 8.84 -0.40 -11.55
N ALA A 70 8.76 0.93 -11.58
CA ALA A 70 9.51 1.76 -12.52
C ALA A 70 10.96 1.95 -12.07
N GLU A 71 11.17 2.11 -10.76
CA GLU A 71 12.48 2.25 -10.16
C GLU A 71 12.58 1.40 -8.90
N ALA A 72 13.76 0.80 -8.67
CA ALA A 72 14.08 0.08 -7.46
C ALA A 72 15.59 0.05 -7.24
N HIS A 73 16.02 0.07 -5.97
CA HIS A 73 17.41 -0.23 -5.61
C HIS A 73 17.85 -1.63 -6.06
N SER A 74 16.93 -2.60 -6.03
CA SER A 74 17.18 -3.95 -6.54
C SER A 74 16.77 -4.03 -8.00
N ILE A 75 17.74 -4.17 -8.90
CA ILE A 75 17.53 -4.21 -10.35
C ILE A 75 16.54 -5.34 -10.74
N SER A 76 16.57 -6.47 -10.03
CA SER A 76 15.67 -7.60 -10.26
C SER A 76 14.18 -7.29 -10.03
N MET A 77 13.86 -6.20 -9.34
CA MET A 77 12.48 -5.79 -9.09
C MET A 77 11.93 -4.84 -10.14
N ILE A 78 12.80 -4.16 -10.89
CA ILE A 78 12.39 -3.23 -11.95
C ILE A 78 11.66 -4.01 -13.04
N GLY A 79 10.56 -3.47 -13.53
CA GLY A 79 9.75 -4.11 -14.57
C GLY A 79 8.66 -5.06 -14.05
N ILE A 80 8.62 -5.35 -12.74
CA ILE A 80 7.56 -6.18 -12.17
C ILE A 80 6.22 -5.43 -12.27
N VAL A 81 5.21 -6.11 -12.81
CA VAL A 81 3.83 -5.60 -12.92
C VAL A 81 2.89 -6.48 -12.12
N GLY A 82 2.03 -5.87 -11.31
CA GLY A 82 1.06 -6.60 -10.51
C GLY A 82 0.04 -5.72 -9.80
N ILE A 83 -1.00 -6.35 -9.26
CA ILE A 83 -2.02 -5.68 -8.44
C ILE A 83 -1.54 -5.66 -7.00
N ILE A 84 -1.55 -4.50 -6.35
CA ILE A 84 -1.24 -4.38 -4.92
C ILE A 84 -2.37 -5.04 -4.12
N VAL A 85 -2.08 -6.13 -3.41
CA VAL A 85 -3.05 -6.82 -2.54
C VAL A 85 -2.93 -6.40 -1.07
N LEU A 86 -1.74 -5.96 -0.66
CA LEU A 86 -1.53 -5.46 0.69
C LEU A 86 -0.51 -4.34 0.69
N GLU A 87 -0.88 -3.26 1.37
CA GLU A 87 0.01 -2.16 1.67
C GLU A 87 0.38 -2.16 3.16
N THR A 88 1.68 -2.20 3.48
CA THR A 88 2.17 -2.09 4.86
C THR A 88 3.00 -0.82 5.05
N ARG A 89 3.51 -0.60 6.26
CA ARG A 89 4.41 0.52 6.56
C ARG A 89 5.68 0.50 5.69
N GLN A 90 6.19 -0.67 5.31
CA GLN A 90 7.50 -0.77 4.65
C GLN A 90 7.45 -1.46 3.29
N THR A 91 6.32 -2.08 2.93
CA THR A 91 6.23 -2.88 1.70
C THR A 91 4.94 -2.61 0.95
N PHE A 92 5.02 -2.76 -0.37
CA PHE A 92 3.89 -3.09 -1.22
C PHE A 92 3.94 -4.59 -1.50
N GLN A 93 2.80 -5.27 -1.49
CA GLN A 93 2.72 -6.69 -1.80
C GLN A 93 1.79 -6.85 -2.99
N LEU A 94 2.25 -7.57 -4.00
CA LEU A 94 1.62 -7.63 -5.30
C LEU A 94 1.35 -9.08 -5.70
N ILE A 95 0.28 -9.27 -6.47
CA ILE A 95 0.07 -10.48 -7.26
C ILE A 95 0.32 -10.12 -8.72
N THR A 96 1.25 -10.83 -9.36
CA THR A 96 1.59 -10.68 -10.78
C THR A 96 0.64 -11.51 -11.65
N LYS A 97 0.58 -11.24 -12.96
CA LYS A 97 -0.23 -12.03 -13.90
C LYS A 97 0.17 -13.51 -13.99
N GLN A 98 1.36 -13.86 -13.52
CA GLN A 98 1.85 -15.25 -13.46
C GLN A 98 1.52 -15.92 -12.12
N ASP A 99 0.51 -15.42 -11.40
CA ASP A 99 0.08 -15.90 -10.08
C ASP A 99 1.19 -15.90 -9.02
N LYS A 100 2.22 -15.06 -9.20
CA LYS A 100 3.31 -14.92 -8.23
C LYS A 100 3.02 -13.79 -7.27
N TYR A 101 3.08 -14.12 -5.99
CA TYR A 101 3.12 -13.15 -4.90
C TYR A 101 4.53 -12.56 -4.74
N VAL A 102 4.62 -11.24 -4.77
CA VAL A 102 5.88 -10.48 -4.72
C VAL A 102 5.79 -9.42 -3.63
N VAL A 103 6.84 -9.28 -2.83
CA VAL A 103 6.96 -8.25 -1.80
C VAL A 103 8.00 -7.22 -2.24
N ILE A 104 7.55 -5.99 -2.46
CA ILE A 104 8.38 -4.87 -2.89
C ILE A 104 8.63 -3.95 -1.69
N PRO A 105 9.89 -3.74 -1.26
CA PRO A 105 10.20 -2.77 -0.23
C PRO A 105 9.91 -1.36 -0.75
N LYS A 106 9.37 -0.50 0.11
CA LYS A 106 9.11 0.92 -0.21
C LYS A 106 10.37 1.76 -0.31
N ARG A 107 11.44 1.33 0.36
CA ARG A 107 12.68 2.10 0.41
C ARG A 107 13.36 2.06 -0.95
N GLY A 108 13.61 3.22 -1.55
CA GLY A 108 14.30 3.32 -2.83
C GLY A 108 13.54 2.67 -3.98
N THR A 109 12.20 2.69 -3.93
CA THR A 109 11.34 2.21 -5.02
C THR A 109 10.36 3.28 -5.46
N ALA A 110 10.07 3.30 -6.76
CA ALA A 110 8.98 4.08 -7.35
C ALA A 110 8.07 3.15 -8.13
N LEU A 111 6.78 3.18 -7.81
CA LEU A 111 5.76 2.44 -8.54
C LEU A 111 5.00 3.39 -9.46
N GLN A 112 4.59 2.92 -10.62
CA GLN A 112 3.79 3.68 -11.57
C GLN A 112 2.49 2.95 -11.88
N PHE A 113 1.40 3.69 -12.05
CA PHE A 113 0.17 3.16 -12.61
C PHE A 113 -0.42 4.13 -13.61
N VAL A 114 -1.24 3.60 -14.51
CA VAL A 114 -1.91 4.38 -15.54
C VAL A 114 -3.40 4.35 -15.30
N LEU A 115 -4.03 5.53 -15.30
CA LEU A 115 -5.47 5.67 -15.21
C LEU A 115 -5.91 6.87 -16.05
N TYR A 116 -6.90 6.68 -16.94
CA TYR A 116 -7.43 7.71 -17.86
C TYR A 116 -6.35 8.45 -18.67
N GLY A 117 -5.38 7.71 -19.21
CA GLY A 117 -4.30 8.30 -20.02
C GLY A 117 -3.28 9.12 -19.22
N ARG A 118 -3.38 9.13 -17.88
CA ARG A 118 -2.42 9.79 -16.99
C ARG A 118 -1.54 8.75 -16.31
N ILE A 119 -0.25 9.06 -16.18
CA ILE A 119 0.71 8.27 -15.43
C ILE A 119 0.87 8.89 -14.05
N PHE A 120 0.65 8.08 -13.02
CA PHE A 120 0.87 8.46 -11.63
C PHE A 120 2.09 7.73 -11.10
N THR A 121 2.94 8.45 -10.38
CA THR A 121 4.15 7.89 -9.75
C THR A 121 4.01 7.93 -8.23
N LEU A 122 4.20 6.78 -7.60
CA LEU A 122 4.20 6.56 -6.16
C LEU A 122 5.62 6.36 -5.68
N PHE A 123 6.17 7.37 -5.01
CA PHE A 123 7.48 7.27 -4.37
C PHE A 123 7.35 6.47 -3.07
N GLY A 124 7.91 5.26 -3.04
CA GLY A 124 7.82 4.36 -1.91
C GLY A 124 8.35 4.98 -0.62
N ASP A 125 9.44 5.75 -0.69
CA ASP A 125 10.03 6.42 0.48
C ASP A 125 9.06 7.38 1.17
N ALA A 126 8.28 8.15 0.40
CA ALA A 126 7.24 9.03 0.92
C ALA A 126 6.06 8.25 1.55
N MET A 127 5.85 7.00 1.10
CA MET A 127 4.75 6.14 1.50
C MET A 127 5.04 5.27 2.73
N ARG A 128 6.19 5.48 3.40
CA ARG A 128 6.62 4.71 4.59
C ARG A 128 5.87 5.05 5.88
N TYR A 129 4.92 5.97 5.85
CA TYR A 129 3.92 6.13 6.92
C TYR A 129 2.77 5.15 6.72
N LYS A 130 2.11 4.74 7.83
CA LYS A 130 0.87 3.97 7.73
C LYS A 130 -0.11 4.74 6.82
N PRO A 131 -0.87 4.09 5.92
CA PRO A 131 -1.82 4.77 5.05
C PRO A 131 -2.74 5.72 5.83
N SER A 132 -3.26 5.26 6.98
CA SER A 132 -4.11 6.05 7.90
C SER A 132 -3.44 7.24 8.59
N LEU A 133 -2.11 7.36 8.50
CA LEU A 133 -1.31 8.44 9.09
C LEU A 133 -0.76 9.43 8.05
N ARG A 134 -0.97 9.19 6.75
CA ARG A 134 -0.47 10.06 5.68
C ARG A 134 -1.17 11.42 5.69
N GLY A 135 -0.42 12.46 5.31
CA GLY A 135 -0.91 13.85 5.25
C GLY A 135 -1.46 14.42 6.57
N LYS A 136 -1.12 13.82 7.72
CA LYS A 136 -1.30 14.45 9.03
C LYS A 136 -0.07 15.31 9.31
N LYS A 137 -0.27 16.62 9.47
CA LYS A 137 0.78 17.53 9.92
C LYS A 137 1.18 17.14 11.35
N HIS A 138 2.37 16.59 11.52
CA HIS A 138 2.90 16.33 12.86
C HIS A 138 3.09 17.68 13.55
N ARG A 139 2.31 17.97 14.60
CA ARG A 139 2.64 19.05 15.53
C ARG A 139 3.90 18.61 16.26
N LEU A 140 5.04 19.14 15.85
CA LEU A 140 6.25 19.10 16.67
C LEU A 140 5.88 19.81 17.99
N ARG A 141 5.73 19.05 19.08
CA ARG A 141 5.74 19.62 20.43
C ARG A 141 7.18 19.88 20.86
N VAL A 142 7.91 20.62 20.04
CA VAL A 142 9.23 21.13 20.42
C VAL A 142 9.00 22.58 20.77
N ALA A 143 9.18 22.94 22.04
CA ALA A 143 9.32 24.34 22.39
C ALA A 143 10.54 24.85 21.62
N LEU A 144 10.35 25.82 20.72
CA LEU A 144 11.47 26.43 20.02
C LEU A 144 12.46 26.93 21.08
N PRO A 145 13.75 26.54 21.00
CA PRO A 145 14.75 27.06 21.90
C PRO A 145 14.72 28.60 21.89
N PHE A 146 14.89 29.21 23.06
CA PHE A 146 14.75 30.66 23.25
C PHE A 146 15.59 31.49 22.26
N PHE A 147 16.70 30.95 21.75
CA PHE A 147 17.63 31.65 20.86
C PHE A 147 17.22 31.70 19.37
N ILE A 148 16.15 31.02 18.94
CA ILE A 148 15.63 31.07 17.54
C ILE A 148 14.32 31.86 17.47
N ARG A 149 14.07 32.75 18.43
CA ARG A 149 12.82 33.51 18.55
C ARG A 149 13.01 34.98 18.26
#